data_AF-A0AAJ1N1I4-F1
#
_entry.id   AF-A0AAJ1N1I4-F1
#
_cell.length_a   1.000
_cell.length_b   1.000
_cell.length_c   1.000
_cell.angle_alpha   90.00
_cell.angle_beta   90.00
_cell.angle_gamma   90.00
#
_symmetry.space_group_name_H-M   'P 1'
#
loop_
_entity.id
_entity.type
_entity.pdbx_description
1 polymer ?
#
loop_
_entity_poly.entity_id
_entity_poly.type
_entity_poly.pdbx_seq_one_letter_code
_entity_poly.pdbx_strand_id
1 'polypeptide(L)'
;MKLNTKFIAGVGLASCVLSSTNVLAAISMDRTRIIFEGMQKSVSLNVANNNKQLPYLAQGWIENEKGEKITSPLIVLPPIQRIEPAKSSQVKIEALPAINSLPQDRESLFYFNLREIPPKSDKPNTLQIALQTRVKLFYRPKAIISGPNTVPWQQKLTLLKEGNSVTINNPTPYYVTVIEAGESNQSAPIKDFKPIMLAPFSEQNLGVNSHQLGNTPVLTYVNDYGGRPNLTFSCQGSTCHVDPDAAEK
;
A
#
# COMPACT_ATOMS: atom_id res chain seq x y z
N MET A 1 -73.24 -11.73 -29.02
CA MET A 1 -72.62 -13.06 -28.89
C MET A 1 -71.16 -12.94 -29.32
N LYS A 2 -70.22 -13.02 -28.35
CA LYS A 2 -68.77 -13.37 -28.40
C LYS A 2 -67.90 -12.77 -29.54
N LEU A 3 -66.70 -12.20 -29.33
CA LEU A 3 -65.85 -11.91 -28.17
C LEU A 3 -64.80 -10.90 -28.69
N ASN A 4 -64.55 -9.82 -27.96
CA ASN A 4 -63.59 -8.77 -28.32
C ASN A 4 -62.25 -9.09 -27.64
N THR A 5 -61.20 -9.39 -28.40
CA THR A 5 -59.88 -9.74 -27.82
C THR A 5 -58.88 -8.63 -28.12
N LYS A 6 -58.67 -7.77 -27.12
CA LYS A 6 -57.54 -6.83 -27.07
C LYS A 6 -56.27 -7.64 -26.80
N PHE A 7 -55.31 -7.63 -27.73
CA PHE A 7 -53.95 -8.08 -27.44
C PHE A 7 -53.11 -6.90 -26.98
N ILE A 8 -52.63 -7.04 -25.74
CA ILE A 8 -51.83 -6.08 -24.99
C ILE A 8 -50.44 -6.01 -25.61
N ALA A 9 -49.99 -4.81 -25.96
CA ALA A 9 -48.60 -4.53 -26.30
C ALA A 9 -47.72 -4.74 -25.06
N GLY A 10 -47.09 -5.90 -24.96
CA GLY A 10 -46.06 -6.17 -23.95
C GLY A 10 -44.78 -5.46 -24.34
N VAL A 11 -44.52 -4.29 -23.76
CA VAL A 11 -43.22 -3.62 -23.80
C VAL A 11 -42.25 -4.48 -22.98
N GLY A 12 -41.47 -5.32 -23.67
CA GLY A 12 -40.35 -6.04 -23.06
C GLY A 12 -39.25 -5.03 -22.69
N LEU A 13 -39.18 -4.66 -21.42
CA LEU A 13 -38.06 -3.90 -20.87
C LEU A 13 -36.82 -4.81 -20.90
N ALA A 14 -36.01 -4.70 -21.95
CA ALA A 14 -34.71 -5.35 -22.03
C ALA A 14 -33.79 -4.70 -21.00
N SER A 15 -33.72 -5.29 -19.81
CA SER A 15 -32.79 -4.89 -18.75
C SER A 15 -31.37 -5.20 -19.22
N CYS A 16 -30.69 -4.18 -19.74
CA CYS A 16 -29.31 -4.25 -20.17
C CYS A 16 -28.44 -4.31 -18.91
N VAL A 17 -28.14 -5.53 -18.43
CA VAL A 17 -27.21 -5.75 -17.32
C VAL A 17 -25.83 -5.35 -17.81
N LEU A 18 -25.40 -4.14 -17.47
CA LEU A 18 -24.03 -3.67 -17.63
C LEU A 18 -23.14 -4.50 -16.70
N SER A 19 -22.67 -5.65 -17.20
CA SER A 19 -21.64 -6.44 -16.54
C SER A 19 -20.34 -5.64 -16.61
N SER A 20 -19.97 -4.98 -15.51
CA SER A 20 -18.64 -4.40 -15.36
C SER A 20 -17.61 -5.53 -15.45
N THR A 21 -16.88 -5.59 -16.56
CA THR A 21 -15.72 -6.46 -16.67
C THR A 21 -14.64 -5.87 -15.77
N ASN A 22 -14.46 -6.46 -14.60
CA ASN A 22 -13.31 -6.16 -13.77
C ASN A 22 -12.06 -6.57 -14.55
N VAL A 23 -11.23 -5.59 -14.91
CA VAL A 23 -9.91 -5.87 -15.48
C VAL A 23 -9.05 -6.40 -14.33
N LEU A 24 -8.88 -7.73 -14.31
CA LEU A 24 -7.96 -8.38 -13.38
C LEU A 24 -6.55 -8.27 -13.97
N ALA A 25 -5.60 -7.81 -13.15
CA ALA A 25 -4.20 -7.83 -13.52
C ALA A 25 -3.76 -9.26 -13.86
N ALA A 26 -3.07 -9.43 -14.98
CA ALA A 26 -2.57 -10.74 -15.35
C ALA A 26 -1.44 -11.12 -14.40
N ILE A 27 -0.47 -10.22 -14.17
CA ILE A 27 0.59 -10.44 -13.18
C ILE A 27 0.22 -9.79 -11.84
N SER A 28 0.12 -10.60 -10.78
CA SER A 28 -0.04 -10.14 -9.39
C SER A 28 1.14 -10.52 -8.50
N MET A 29 1.23 -9.89 -7.34
CA MET A 29 2.25 -10.15 -6.31
C MET A 29 1.60 -10.45 -4.96
N ASP A 30 2.32 -11.17 -4.09
CA ASP A 30 1.83 -11.65 -2.79
C ASP A 30 1.73 -10.60 -1.67
N ARG A 31 2.21 -9.36 -1.88
CA ARG A 31 2.21 -8.30 -0.86
C ARG A 31 2.13 -6.90 -1.45
N THR A 32 1.68 -5.94 -0.64
CA THR A 32 1.51 -4.52 -1.01
C THR A 32 2.67 -3.62 -0.57
N ARG A 33 3.61 -4.19 0.20
CA ARG A 33 4.86 -3.56 0.63
C ARG A 33 5.88 -4.63 0.97
N ILE A 34 7.15 -4.28 0.95
CA ILE A 34 8.25 -5.22 1.15
C ILE A 34 9.13 -4.70 2.27
N ILE A 35 9.44 -5.56 3.24
CA ILE A 35 10.44 -5.30 4.26
C ILE A 35 11.67 -6.13 3.91
N PHE A 36 12.78 -5.46 3.63
CA PHE A 36 14.09 -6.09 3.47
C PHE A 36 14.83 -5.98 4.80
N GLU A 37 14.90 -7.08 5.53
CA GLU A 37 15.66 -7.13 6.79
C GLU A 37 17.16 -7.16 6.51
N GLY A 38 17.92 -6.25 7.13
CA GLY A 38 19.38 -6.13 6.93
C GLY A 38 20.20 -7.30 7.46
N MET A 39 19.59 -8.27 8.16
CA MET A 39 20.22 -9.55 8.48
C MET A 39 20.23 -10.53 7.31
N GLN A 40 19.34 -10.33 6.33
CA GLN A 40 19.15 -11.21 5.19
C GLN A 40 19.97 -10.71 4.00
N LYS A 41 20.45 -11.65 3.16
CA LYS A 41 21.08 -11.29 1.88
C LYS A 41 20.05 -10.98 0.80
N SER A 42 18.81 -11.41 1.00
CA SER A 42 17.76 -11.31 0.00
C SER A 42 16.37 -11.52 0.56
N VAL A 43 15.35 -11.04 -0.16
CA VAL A 43 13.94 -11.36 0.07
C VAL A 43 13.31 -11.87 -1.23
N SER A 44 12.46 -12.89 -1.14
CA SER A 44 11.71 -13.44 -2.27
C SER A 44 10.25 -12.97 -2.26
N LEU A 45 9.73 -12.72 -3.45
CA LEU A 45 8.36 -12.30 -3.71
C LEU A 45 7.72 -13.31 -4.65
N ASN A 46 6.53 -13.80 -4.30
CA ASN A 46 5.77 -14.63 -5.22
C ASN A 46 5.03 -13.72 -6.22
N VAL A 47 5.18 -14.05 -7.50
CA VAL A 47 4.47 -13.42 -8.61
C VAL A 47 3.64 -14.47 -9.33
N ALA A 48 2.40 -14.14 -9.69
CA ALA A 48 1.48 -15.09 -10.30
C ALA A 48 0.88 -14.52 -11.58
N ASN A 49 0.77 -15.35 -12.61
CA ASN A 49 -0.02 -15.06 -13.79
C ASN A 49 -1.45 -15.59 -13.59
N ASN A 50 -2.38 -14.69 -13.27
CA ASN A 50 -3.80 -14.98 -13.09
C ASN A 50 -4.54 -15.16 -14.43
N ASN A 51 -3.92 -14.81 -15.56
CA ASN A 51 -4.47 -15.13 -16.86
C ASN A 51 -4.36 -16.64 -17.12
N LYS A 52 -5.51 -17.29 -17.36
CA LYS A 52 -5.58 -18.75 -17.57
C LYS A 52 -5.30 -19.19 -19.01
N GLN A 53 -5.17 -18.24 -19.94
CA GLN A 53 -5.09 -18.53 -21.38
C GLN A 53 -3.76 -18.10 -21.98
N LEU A 54 -3.22 -16.96 -21.53
CA LEU A 54 -2.08 -16.31 -22.17
C LEU A 54 -0.87 -16.22 -21.24
N PRO A 55 0.35 -16.47 -21.76
CA PRO A 55 1.59 -16.24 -21.04
C PRO A 55 1.88 -14.73 -20.98
N TYR A 56 2.51 -14.28 -19.90
CA TYR A 56 2.92 -12.89 -19.72
C TYR A 56 4.40 -12.81 -19.34
N LEU A 57 5.07 -11.73 -19.70
CA LEU A 57 6.35 -11.40 -19.09
C LEU A 57 6.11 -10.53 -17.85
N ALA A 58 6.85 -10.80 -16.79
CA ALA A 58 6.92 -9.98 -15.59
C ALA A 58 8.31 -9.32 -15.53
N GLN A 59 8.34 -7.99 -15.54
CA GLN A 59 9.57 -7.20 -15.46
C GLN A 59 9.66 -6.51 -14.09
N GLY A 60 10.76 -6.72 -13.37
CA GLY A 60 11.00 -6.18 -12.04
C GLY A 60 12.18 -5.21 -12.00
N TRP A 61 12.07 -4.11 -11.25
CA TRP A 61 13.19 -3.21 -10.95
C TRP A 61 13.01 -2.45 -9.62
N ILE A 62 14.11 -1.88 -9.11
CA ILE A 62 14.12 -1.00 -7.93
C ILE A 62 14.22 0.46 -8.37
N GLU A 63 13.53 1.33 -7.66
CA GLU A 63 13.74 2.78 -7.66
C GLU A 63 14.17 3.26 -6.28
N ASN A 64 14.93 4.35 -6.23
CA ASN A 64 15.21 5.07 -4.99
C ASN A 64 14.00 5.89 -4.53
N GLU A 65 14.11 6.57 -3.38
CA GLU A 65 13.07 7.44 -2.82
C GLU A 65 12.63 8.56 -3.77
N LYS A 66 13.51 9.02 -4.69
CA LYS A 66 13.21 10.02 -5.71
C LYS A 66 12.48 9.46 -6.94
N GLY A 67 12.27 8.14 -7.00
CA GLY A 67 11.64 7.46 -8.13
C GLY A 67 12.59 7.19 -9.30
N GLU A 68 13.89 7.32 -9.11
CA GLU A 68 14.89 7.04 -10.13
C GLU A 68 15.20 5.55 -10.12
N LYS A 69 15.21 4.90 -11.30
CA LYS A 69 15.58 3.49 -11.43
C LYS A 69 17.05 3.29 -11.07
N ILE A 70 17.33 2.36 -10.17
CA ILE A 70 18.67 2.05 -9.67
C ILE A 70 19.02 0.56 -9.86
N THR A 71 20.32 0.25 -9.76
CA THR A 71 20.86 -1.12 -9.78
C THR A 71 21.70 -1.43 -8.53
N SER A 72 21.81 -0.47 -7.60
CA SER A 72 22.54 -0.56 -6.34
C SER A 72 21.87 0.40 -5.33
N PRO A 73 21.78 0.09 -4.03
CA PRO A 73 22.36 -1.07 -3.34
C PRO A 73 21.53 -2.36 -3.40
N LEU A 74 20.34 -2.30 -3.98
CA LEU A 74 19.42 -3.44 -4.12
C LEU A 74 19.20 -3.73 -5.60
N ILE A 75 19.10 -5.02 -5.95
CA ILE A 75 18.84 -5.47 -7.33
C ILE A 75 17.75 -6.54 -7.37
N VAL A 76 17.00 -6.56 -8.48
CA VAL A 76 15.95 -7.55 -8.74
C VAL A 76 16.47 -8.65 -9.67
N LEU A 77 16.26 -9.91 -9.29
CA LEU A 77 16.63 -11.09 -10.06
C LEU A 77 15.46 -12.09 -10.17
N PRO A 78 15.14 -12.60 -11.38
CA PRO A 78 15.55 -12.05 -12.67
C PRO A 78 14.87 -10.69 -12.94
N PRO A 79 15.47 -9.78 -13.72
CA PRO A 79 14.85 -8.50 -14.08
C PRO A 79 13.66 -8.66 -15.03
N ILE A 80 13.59 -9.77 -15.76
CA ILE A 80 12.45 -10.15 -16.60
C ILE A 80 12.29 -11.66 -16.63
N GLN A 81 11.06 -12.15 -16.57
CA GLN A 81 10.76 -13.58 -16.68
C GLN A 81 9.42 -13.82 -17.35
N ARG A 82 9.29 -14.95 -18.04
CA ARG A 82 8.04 -15.42 -18.62
C ARG A 82 7.30 -16.28 -17.61
N ILE A 83 6.01 -16.01 -17.44
CA ILE A 83 5.12 -16.77 -16.55
C ILE A 83 3.99 -17.34 -17.40
N GLU A 84 3.94 -18.67 -17.48
CA GLU A 84 2.91 -19.39 -18.23
C GLU A 84 1.51 -19.19 -17.62
N PRO A 85 0.43 -19.47 -18.39
CA PRO A 85 -0.93 -19.26 -17.92
C PRO A 85 -1.22 -20.00 -16.61
N ALA A 86 -1.87 -19.31 -15.67
CA ALA A 86 -2.22 -19.84 -14.34
C ALA A 86 -1.02 -20.38 -13.53
N LYS A 87 0.20 -19.94 -13.81
CA LYS A 87 1.42 -20.32 -13.08
C LYS A 87 1.92 -19.20 -12.17
N SER A 88 2.70 -19.59 -11.17
CA SER A 88 3.43 -18.69 -10.29
C SER A 88 4.94 -18.87 -10.48
N SER A 89 5.67 -17.80 -10.17
CA SER A 89 7.12 -17.78 -10.12
C SER A 89 7.59 -16.91 -8.95
N GLN A 90 8.90 -16.80 -8.76
CA GLN A 90 9.49 -15.94 -7.74
C GLN A 90 10.36 -14.85 -8.37
N VAL A 91 10.34 -13.69 -7.73
CA VAL A 91 11.28 -12.59 -7.94
C VAL A 91 12.07 -12.42 -6.65
N LYS A 92 13.40 -12.33 -6.76
CA LYS A 92 14.28 -12.14 -5.62
C LYS A 92 14.86 -10.73 -5.65
N ILE A 93 14.83 -10.05 -4.50
CA ILE A 93 15.56 -8.81 -4.29
C ILE A 93 16.80 -9.16 -3.49
N GLU A 94 17.98 -8.82 -4.00
CA GLU A 94 19.27 -9.10 -3.35
C GLU A 94 19.97 -7.80 -2.95
N ALA A 95 20.66 -7.83 -1.81
CA ALA A 95 21.52 -6.75 -1.38
C ALA A 95 22.93 -6.88 -1.98
N LEU A 96 23.44 -5.76 -2.48
CA LEU A 96 24.82 -5.59 -2.92
C LEU A 96 25.67 -5.00 -1.79
N PRO A 97 27.01 -5.07 -1.85
CA PRO A 97 27.89 -4.55 -0.79
C PRO A 97 27.64 -3.08 -0.40
N ALA A 98 27.16 -2.26 -1.35
CA ALA A 98 26.78 -0.87 -1.12
C ALA A 98 25.61 -0.71 -0.13
N ILE A 99 24.89 -1.77 0.25
CA ILE A 99 23.84 -1.70 1.27
C ILE A 99 24.39 -1.21 2.63
N ASN A 100 25.67 -1.46 2.90
CA ASN A 100 26.34 -1.04 4.13
C ASN A 100 26.60 0.47 4.18
N SER A 101 26.46 1.21 3.07
CA SER A 101 26.57 2.67 3.06
C SER A 101 25.25 3.36 3.42
N LEU A 102 24.15 2.61 3.55
CA LEU A 102 22.88 3.16 4.03
C LEU A 102 22.97 3.46 5.54
N PRO A 103 22.14 4.39 6.05
CA PRO A 103 21.95 4.56 7.49
C PRO A 103 21.60 3.23 8.15
N GLN A 104 22.29 2.90 9.25
CA GLN A 104 22.05 1.65 9.99
C GLN A 104 21.21 1.87 11.27
N ASP A 105 20.86 3.12 11.56
CA ASP A 105 20.05 3.54 12.72
C ASP A 105 18.57 3.80 12.37
N ARG A 106 18.21 3.73 11.08
CA ARG A 106 16.86 3.99 10.56
C ARG A 106 16.58 3.26 9.26
N GLU A 107 15.31 3.11 8.92
CA GLU A 107 14.91 2.57 7.63
C GLU A 107 15.34 3.46 6.46
N SER A 108 15.60 2.84 5.31
CA SER A 108 15.77 3.52 4.02
C SER A 108 14.66 3.11 3.06
N LEU A 109 14.11 4.09 2.34
CA LEU A 109 12.99 3.87 1.42
C LEU A 109 13.46 3.65 -0.03
N PHE A 110 12.89 2.62 -0.63
CA PHE A 110 12.97 2.29 -2.05
C PHE A 110 11.57 1.96 -2.57
N TYR A 111 11.43 1.79 -3.87
CA TYR A 111 10.23 1.25 -4.49
C TYR A 111 10.56 0.04 -5.34
N PHE A 112 9.80 -1.04 -5.17
CA PHE A 112 9.82 -2.16 -6.09
C PHE A 112 8.72 -1.98 -7.13
N ASN A 113 9.09 -2.13 -8.39
CA ASN A 113 8.18 -2.06 -9.52
C ASN A 113 8.07 -3.43 -10.18
N LEU A 114 6.85 -3.82 -10.50
CA LEU A 114 6.52 -5.02 -11.27
C LEU A 114 5.60 -4.63 -12.41
N ARG A 115 6.09 -4.74 -13.64
CA ARG A 115 5.34 -4.45 -14.87
C ARG A 115 5.06 -5.73 -15.64
N GLU A 116 3.80 -5.95 -15.98
CA GLU A 116 3.44 -7.01 -16.91
C GLU A 116 3.65 -6.57 -18.35
N ILE A 117 4.02 -7.50 -19.22
CA ILE A 117 4.09 -7.28 -20.66
C ILE A 117 3.20 -8.35 -21.31
N PRO A 118 2.02 -7.97 -21.83
CA PRO A 118 1.14 -8.90 -22.50
C PRO A 118 1.77 -9.44 -23.79
N PRO A 119 1.35 -10.62 -24.26
CA PRO A 119 1.73 -11.07 -25.58
C PRO A 119 1.15 -10.11 -26.64
N LYS A 120 1.86 -9.95 -27.74
CA LYS A 120 1.41 -9.10 -28.85
C LYS A 120 0.06 -9.61 -29.37
N SER A 121 -0.88 -8.68 -29.58
CA SER A 121 -2.17 -8.98 -30.23
C SER A 121 -1.98 -9.17 -31.74
N ASP A 122 -2.60 -10.22 -32.29
CA ASP A 122 -2.67 -10.45 -33.73
C ASP A 122 -3.83 -9.69 -34.42
N LYS A 123 -4.65 -8.99 -33.63
CA LYS A 123 -5.81 -8.25 -34.16
C LYS A 123 -5.40 -6.82 -34.57
N PRO A 124 -5.78 -6.38 -35.78
CA PRO A 124 -5.57 -5.00 -36.19
C PRO A 124 -6.37 -4.04 -35.30
N ASN A 125 -5.86 -2.80 -35.15
CA ASN A 125 -6.53 -1.71 -34.42
C ASN A 125 -6.90 -2.06 -32.96
N THR A 126 -5.98 -2.70 -32.24
CA THR A 126 -6.19 -3.03 -30.82
C THR A 126 -5.40 -2.13 -29.88
N LEU A 127 -6.04 -1.72 -28.78
CA LEU A 127 -5.40 -1.11 -27.63
C LEU A 127 -5.05 -2.22 -26.63
N GLN A 128 -3.76 -2.35 -26.29
CA GLN A 128 -3.31 -3.25 -25.23
C GLN A 128 -2.93 -2.43 -23.99
N ILE A 129 -3.43 -2.84 -22.83
CA ILE A 129 -3.09 -2.25 -21.54
C ILE A 129 -2.08 -3.17 -20.85
N ALA A 130 -1.03 -2.57 -20.29
CA ALA A 130 -0.03 -3.25 -19.46
C ALA A 130 -0.03 -2.61 -18.08
N LEU A 131 -0.31 -3.39 -17.05
CA LEU A 131 -0.33 -2.89 -15.68
C LEU A 131 1.07 -2.86 -15.06
N GLN A 132 1.32 -1.84 -14.26
CA GLN A 132 2.52 -1.70 -13.44
C GLN A 132 2.12 -1.51 -11.98
N THR A 133 2.58 -2.42 -11.14
CA THR A 133 2.45 -2.32 -9.68
C THR A 133 3.73 -1.70 -9.12
N ARG A 134 3.59 -0.63 -8.33
CA ARG A 134 4.68 0.02 -7.61
C ARG A 134 4.40 -0.04 -6.11
N VAL A 135 5.24 -0.73 -5.36
CA VAL A 135 5.10 -0.88 -3.90
C VAL A 135 6.30 -0.31 -3.17
N LYS A 136 6.10 0.11 -1.94
CA LYS A 136 7.17 0.57 -1.05
C LYS A 136 8.03 -0.62 -0.63
N LEU A 137 9.35 -0.43 -0.68
CA LEU A 137 10.38 -1.37 -0.23
C LEU A 137 11.20 -0.68 0.87
N PHE A 138 11.09 -1.17 2.10
CA PHE A 138 11.79 -0.62 3.25
C PHE A 138 13.00 -1.50 3.54
N TYR A 139 14.21 -0.93 3.42
CA TYR A 139 15.40 -1.55 4.00
C TYR A 139 15.41 -1.26 5.50
N ARG A 140 15.38 -2.32 6.31
CA ARG A 140 15.38 -2.25 7.78
C ARG A 140 16.70 -2.78 8.32
N PRO A 141 17.64 -1.91 8.74
CA PRO A 141 18.92 -2.33 9.30
C PRO A 141 18.77 -3.31 10.46
N LYS A 142 19.76 -4.18 10.64
CA LYS A 142 19.80 -5.16 11.74
C LYS A 142 19.61 -4.52 13.12
N ALA A 143 20.17 -3.33 13.34
CA ALA A 143 20.15 -2.64 14.63
C ALA A 143 18.74 -2.23 15.09
N ILE A 144 17.78 -2.13 14.16
CA ILE A 144 16.41 -1.70 14.42
C ILE A 144 15.38 -2.79 14.11
N ILE A 145 15.78 -4.06 14.03
CA ILE A 145 14.80 -5.14 13.86
C ILE A 145 14.10 -5.35 15.21
N SER A 146 12.79 -5.11 15.24
CA SER A 146 11.92 -5.34 16.38
C SER A 146 11.69 -6.83 16.64
N GLY A 147 11.75 -7.25 17.91
CA GLY A 147 11.47 -8.63 18.33
C GLY A 147 9.97 -8.98 18.36
N PRO A 148 9.61 -10.26 18.49
CA PRO A 148 8.23 -10.74 18.38
C PRO A 148 7.26 -10.19 19.45
N ASN A 149 7.75 -9.72 20.59
CA ASN A 149 6.94 -9.19 21.69
C ASN A 149 7.05 -7.67 21.87
N THR A 150 7.51 -6.93 20.85
CA THR A 150 7.62 -5.47 20.95
C THR A 150 6.28 -4.80 20.70
N VAL A 151 5.95 -3.83 21.53
CA VAL A 151 4.84 -2.89 21.30
C VAL A 151 4.99 -2.28 19.90
N PRO A 152 3.91 -2.22 19.08
CA PRO A 152 3.97 -1.63 17.75
C PRO A 152 4.55 -0.21 17.81
N TRP A 153 5.62 0.05 17.05
CA TRP A 153 6.32 1.34 17.10
C TRP A 153 5.44 2.52 16.72
N GLN A 154 4.38 2.29 15.94
CA GLN A 154 3.40 3.31 15.58
C GLN A 154 2.63 3.86 16.78
N GLN A 155 2.62 3.16 17.93
CA GLN A 155 2.08 3.70 19.18
C GLN A 155 2.94 4.83 19.78
N LYS A 156 4.16 5.04 19.27
CA LYS A 156 5.03 6.15 19.70
C LYS A 156 4.76 7.46 18.95
N LEU A 157 3.83 7.46 17.99
CA LEU A 157 3.44 8.69 17.31
C LEU A 157 2.79 9.67 18.29
N THR A 158 3.04 10.95 18.10
CA THR A 158 2.35 12.02 18.83
C THR A 158 1.73 13.02 17.88
N LEU A 159 0.67 13.69 18.33
CA LEU A 159 0.05 14.79 17.61
C LEU A 159 0.20 16.08 18.41
N LEU A 160 0.48 17.17 17.72
CA LEU A 160 0.52 18.51 18.27
C LEU A 160 -0.50 19.38 17.53
N LYS A 161 -1.47 19.91 18.26
CA LYS A 161 -2.53 20.80 17.77
C LYS A 161 -2.12 22.25 18.05
N GLU A 162 -1.85 23.01 17.00
CA GLU A 162 -1.45 24.42 17.08
C GLU A 162 -2.40 25.27 16.25
N GLY A 163 -3.28 25.99 16.95
CA GLY A 163 -4.37 26.72 16.31
C GLY A 163 -5.24 25.77 15.48
N ASN A 164 -5.29 26.00 14.17
CA ASN A 164 -6.05 25.17 13.25
C ASN A 164 -5.22 24.03 12.63
N SER A 165 -3.90 23.99 12.86
CA SER A 165 -3.00 22.99 12.27
C SER A 165 -2.77 21.81 13.22
N VAL A 166 -2.52 20.63 12.64
CA VAL A 166 -2.11 19.43 13.37
C VAL A 166 -0.80 18.92 12.79
N THR A 167 0.23 18.86 13.63
CA THR A 167 1.51 18.25 13.30
C THR A 167 1.55 16.85 13.90
N ILE A 168 1.93 15.86 13.09
CA ILE A 168 2.19 14.49 13.55
C ILE A 168 3.71 14.28 13.63
N ASN A 169 4.17 13.75 14.75
CA ASN A 169 5.57 13.46 15.00
C ASN A 169 5.81 11.94 14.98
N ASN A 170 6.81 11.52 14.20
CA ASN A 170 7.34 10.17 14.19
C ASN A 170 8.73 10.13 14.82
N PRO A 171 8.84 9.84 16.14
CA PRO A 171 10.13 9.72 16.82
C PRO A 171 10.81 8.37 16.57
N THR A 172 10.29 7.52 15.69
CA THR A 172 10.76 6.14 15.51
C THR A 172 11.74 6.02 14.33
N PRO A 173 12.58 4.97 14.30
CA PRO A 173 13.49 4.72 13.18
C PRO A 173 12.79 4.14 11.93
N TYR A 174 11.46 4.06 11.91
CA TYR A 174 10.69 3.41 10.84
C TYR A 174 9.85 4.44 10.07
N TYR A 175 9.56 4.14 8.80
CA TYR A 175 8.55 4.87 8.06
C TYR A 175 7.15 4.46 8.51
N VAL A 176 6.28 5.43 8.75
CA VAL A 176 4.88 5.20 9.14
C VAL A 176 3.94 5.79 8.10
N THR A 177 3.06 4.96 7.52
CA THR A 177 2.06 5.43 6.55
C THR A 177 0.71 5.54 7.24
N VAL A 178 0.18 6.76 7.33
CA VAL A 178 -1.17 7.06 7.82
C VAL A 178 -2.08 7.25 6.62
N ILE A 179 -3.21 6.54 6.61
CA ILE A 179 -4.13 6.50 5.46
C ILE A 179 -5.50 7.10 5.76
N GLU A 180 -5.87 7.25 7.03
CA GLU A 180 -7.12 7.86 7.46
C GLU A 180 -6.92 8.59 8.78
N ALA A 181 -7.74 9.61 9.01
CA ALA A 181 -7.83 10.34 10.27
C ALA A 181 -9.30 10.62 10.59
N GLY A 182 -9.66 10.60 11.87
CA GLY A 182 -11.02 10.85 12.34
C GLY A 182 -11.06 11.37 13.77
N GLU A 183 -12.24 11.83 14.17
CA GLU A 183 -12.50 12.39 15.50
C GLU A 183 -12.55 11.33 16.61
N SER A 184 -13.06 10.14 16.29
CA SER A 184 -13.24 9.03 17.22
C SER A 184 -13.43 7.71 16.46
N ASN A 185 -13.41 6.57 17.16
CA ASN A 185 -13.67 5.25 16.57
C ASN A 185 -15.13 5.08 16.07
N GLN A 186 -16.05 5.93 16.51
CA GLN A 186 -17.47 5.88 16.14
C GLN A 186 -17.81 6.85 15.00
N SER A 187 -16.93 7.81 14.73
CA SER A 187 -17.10 8.81 13.68
C SER A 187 -16.59 8.26 12.35
N ALA A 188 -17.25 8.64 11.25
CA ALA A 188 -16.70 8.36 9.93
C ALA A 188 -15.34 9.06 9.75
N PRO A 189 -14.36 8.44 9.08
CA PRO A 189 -13.11 9.09 8.74
C PRO A 189 -13.33 10.38 7.93
N ILE A 190 -12.38 11.31 8.02
CA ILE A 190 -12.36 12.54 7.23
C ILE A 190 -12.29 12.17 5.74
N LYS A 191 -13.35 12.49 4.98
CA LYS A 191 -13.54 12.05 3.58
C LYS A 191 -12.39 12.42 2.65
N ASP A 192 -11.83 13.61 2.80
CA ASP A 192 -10.78 14.14 1.91
C ASP A 192 -9.37 14.05 2.53
N PHE A 193 -9.17 13.12 3.48
CA PHE A 193 -7.86 12.89 4.06
C PHE A 193 -6.88 12.39 2.99
N LYS A 194 -5.73 13.04 2.89
CA LYS A 194 -4.65 12.62 1.99
C LYS A 194 -3.67 11.73 2.76
N PRO A 195 -3.44 10.48 2.34
CA PRO A 195 -2.46 9.63 2.99
C PRO A 195 -1.08 10.28 3.04
N ILE A 196 -0.44 10.19 4.19
CA ILE A 196 0.92 10.69 4.42
C ILE A 196 1.83 9.55 4.83
N MET A 197 3.12 9.70 4.57
CA MET A 197 4.13 8.78 5.04
C MET A 197 5.22 9.56 5.74
N LEU A 198 5.30 9.37 7.05
CA LEU A 198 6.32 9.99 7.88
C LEU A 198 7.63 9.24 7.71
N ALA A 199 8.71 9.99 7.45
CA ALA A 199 10.06 9.46 7.48
C ALA A 199 10.49 9.16 8.93
N PRO A 200 11.53 8.34 9.14
CA PRO A 200 12.13 8.15 10.45
C PRO A 200 12.57 9.49 11.07
N PHE A 201 12.27 9.69 12.35
CA PHE A 201 12.64 10.89 13.12
C PHE A 201 12.21 12.20 12.45
N SER A 202 10.97 12.24 11.97
CA SER A 202 10.43 13.39 11.24
C SER A 202 9.06 13.81 11.76
N GLU A 203 8.73 15.06 11.48
CA GLU A 203 7.42 15.63 11.74
C GLU A 203 6.81 16.10 10.43
N GLN A 204 5.49 15.99 10.31
CA GLN A 204 4.78 16.46 9.14
C GLN A 204 3.42 17.03 9.53
N ASN A 205 2.93 18.02 8.79
CA ASN A 205 1.54 18.45 8.91
C ASN A 205 0.60 17.31 8.47
N LEU A 206 -0.38 16.98 9.31
CA LEU A 206 -1.35 15.91 9.07
C LEU A 206 -2.35 16.26 7.95
N GLY A 207 -2.42 17.53 7.53
CA GLY A 207 -3.28 18.00 6.45
C GLY A 207 -4.76 18.09 6.83
N VAL A 208 -5.05 18.16 8.14
CA VAL A 208 -6.41 18.26 8.70
C VAL A 208 -6.48 19.41 9.69
N ASN A 209 -7.69 19.96 9.86
CA ASN A 209 -7.94 20.99 10.85
C ASN A 209 -8.07 20.36 12.25
N SER A 210 -7.52 21.02 13.26
CA SER A 210 -7.53 20.54 14.66
C SER A 210 -8.95 20.24 15.18
N HIS A 211 -9.94 21.03 14.77
CA HIS A 211 -11.36 20.83 15.12
C HIS A 211 -11.95 19.53 14.56
N GLN A 212 -11.44 19.01 13.44
CA GLN A 212 -11.93 17.75 12.84
C GLN A 212 -11.49 16.50 13.60
N LEU A 213 -10.55 16.65 14.54
CA LEU A 213 -9.95 15.55 15.31
C LEU A 213 -10.53 15.41 16.72
N GLY A 214 -11.40 16.33 17.17
CA GLY A 214 -12.00 16.33 18.51
C GLY A 214 -10.97 16.13 19.64
N ASN A 215 -11.34 15.39 20.68
CA ASN A 215 -10.47 15.12 21.84
C ASN A 215 -9.82 13.73 21.83
N THR A 216 -10.38 12.79 21.07
CA THR A 216 -9.93 11.39 21.01
C THR A 216 -9.63 10.94 19.58
N PRO A 217 -8.72 11.62 18.87
CA PRO A 217 -8.51 11.37 17.44
C PRO A 217 -8.14 9.92 17.19
N VAL A 218 -8.57 9.41 16.03
CA VAL A 218 -8.20 8.09 15.56
C VAL A 218 -7.47 8.21 14.23
N LEU A 219 -6.30 7.59 14.14
CA LEU A 219 -5.55 7.46 12.89
C LEU A 219 -5.50 6.00 12.45
N THR A 220 -5.72 5.74 11.18
CA THR A 220 -5.51 4.41 10.59
C THR A 220 -4.15 4.38 9.91
N TYR A 221 -3.30 3.43 10.28
CA TYR A 221 -1.98 3.26 9.64
C TYR A 221 -1.88 1.92 8.91
N VAL A 222 -0.90 1.81 8.00
CA VAL A 222 -0.60 0.54 7.33
C VAL A 222 0.57 -0.13 8.03
N ASN A 223 0.37 -1.35 8.55
CA ASN A 223 1.44 -2.14 9.16
C ASN A 223 2.28 -2.90 8.10
N ASP A 224 3.31 -3.65 8.52
CA ASP A 224 4.21 -4.38 7.61
C ASP A 224 3.49 -5.45 6.75
N TYR A 225 2.37 -5.97 7.24
CA TYR A 225 1.55 -6.99 6.58
C TYR A 225 0.47 -6.39 5.67
N GLY A 226 0.40 -5.07 5.53
CA GLY A 226 -0.65 -4.38 4.77
C GLY A 226 -1.99 -4.27 5.50
N GLY A 227 -2.05 -4.71 6.77
CA GLY A 227 -3.19 -4.50 7.65
C GLY A 227 -3.35 -3.02 8.00
N ARG A 228 -4.58 -2.65 8.39
CA ARG A 228 -4.99 -1.27 8.65
C ARG A 228 -5.51 -1.07 10.08
N PRO A 229 -4.66 -1.27 11.10
CA PRO A 229 -5.05 -1.02 12.49
C PRO A 229 -5.27 0.47 12.78
N ASN A 230 -6.13 0.72 13.76
CA ASN A 230 -6.38 2.05 14.29
C ASN A 230 -5.40 2.37 15.43
N LEU A 231 -5.04 3.65 15.56
CA LEU A 231 -4.39 4.25 16.71
C LEU A 231 -5.36 5.27 17.30
N THR A 232 -5.88 4.97 18.48
CA THR A 232 -6.67 5.94 19.24
C THR A 232 -5.74 6.80 20.06
N PHE A 233 -5.94 8.11 20.01
CA PHE A 233 -5.16 9.09 20.75
C PHE A 233 -6.01 9.68 21.88
N SER A 234 -5.33 10.09 22.95
CA SER A 234 -5.90 10.90 24.02
C SER A 234 -5.14 12.24 24.09
N CYS A 235 -5.88 13.35 24.03
CA CYS A 235 -5.32 14.69 24.01
C CYS A 235 -5.35 15.33 25.41
N GLN A 236 -4.19 15.85 25.83
CA GLN A 236 -4.03 16.68 27.03
C GLN A 236 -3.54 18.06 26.59
N GLY A 237 -4.46 19.04 26.56
CA GLY A 237 -4.18 20.35 25.97
C GLY A 237 -3.96 20.25 24.45
N SER A 238 -2.84 20.79 23.96
CA SER A 238 -2.46 20.75 22.54
C SER A 238 -1.81 19.43 22.12
N THR A 239 -1.34 18.60 23.05
CA THR A 239 -0.57 17.39 22.71
C THR A 239 -1.43 16.16 22.88
N CYS A 240 -1.38 15.25 21.90
CA CYS A 240 -2.06 13.96 21.94
C CYS A 240 -1.07 12.81 21.83
N HIS A 241 -1.27 11.79 22.66
CA HIS A 241 -0.49 10.57 22.68
C HIS A 241 -1.40 9.38 22.37
N VAL A 242 -0.84 8.32 21.79
CA VAL A 242 -1.60 7.08 21.57
C VAL A 242 -2.00 6.51 22.94
N ASP A 243 -3.28 6.17 23.07
CA ASP A 243 -3.84 5.44 24.19
C ASP A 243 -3.96 3.96 23.78
N PRO A 244 -3.02 3.10 24.21
CA PRO A 244 -3.01 1.69 23.82
C PRO A 244 -4.21 0.90 24.37
N ASP A 245 -4.81 1.34 25.47
CA ASP A 245 -5.92 0.65 26.15
C ASP A 245 -7.29 1.02 25.54
N ALA A 246 -7.33 2.03 24.67
CA ALA A 246 -8.55 2.47 24.00
C ALA A 246 -8.98 1.56 22.83
N ALA A 247 -8.17 0.57 22.44
CA ALA A 247 -8.54 -0.44 21.44
C ALA A 247 -9.38 -1.59 22.03
N GLU A 248 -9.43 -1.73 23.35
CA GLU A 248 -10.13 -2.82 24.06
C GLU A 248 -11.51 -2.43 24.63
N LYS A 249 -11.94 -1.18 24.44
CA LYS A 249 -13.26 -0.65 24.89
C LYS A 249 -14.17 -0.35 23.72
#